data_AF-A0A133UBK0-F1
#
_entry.id   AF-A0A133UBK0-F1
#
_cell.length_a   1.000
_cell.length_b   1.000
_cell.length_c   1.000
_cell.angle_alpha   90.00
_cell.angle_beta   90.00
_cell.angle_gamma   90.00
#
_symmetry.space_group_name_H-M   'P 1'
#
loop_
_entity.id
_entity.type
_entity.pdbx_description
1 polymer ?
#
loop_
_entity_poly.entity_id
_entity_poly.type
_entity_poly.pdbx_seq_one_letter_code
_entity_poly.pdbx_strand_id
1 'polypeptide(L)'
;MFVCFRVGEKGVDSLPGVKLRKNARTGLSPRGKAAKEFQEPGYEEWKEEHDYGKRWSVEGLFSAVKRCFGETVRATTPEGMFREVKRKFALYNWVASL
;
A
#
# COMPACT_ATOMS: atom_id res chain seq x y z
N MET A 1 -7.87 -5.46 -6.47
CA MET A 1 -6.56 -6.11 -6.63
C MET A 1 -5.55 -5.03 -6.97
N PHE A 2 -4.88 -4.48 -5.96
CA PHE A 2 -3.61 -3.83 -6.18
C PHE A 2 -2.63 -4.63 -5.35
N VAL A 3 -1.59 -5.16 -5.96
CA VAL A 3 -0.43 -5.67 -5.24
C VAL A 3 0.65 -4.67 -5.63
N CYS A 4 0.87 -3.66 -4.80
CA CYS A 4 2.01 -2.78 -4.99
C CYS A 4 3.26 -3.55 -4.56
N PHE A 5 3.81 -4.35 -5.48
CA PHE A 5 5.20 -4.76 -5.41
C PHE A 5 6.03 -3.53 -5.78
N ARG A 6 6.67 -2.91 -4.79
CA ARG A 6 7.86 -2.12 -5.05
C ARG A 6 9.04 -3.01 -4.69
N VAL A 7 9.66 -3.62 -5.70
CA VAL A 7 11.01 -4.19 -5.59
C VAL A 7 11.96 -3.00 -5.57
N GLY A 8 12.58 -2.73 -4.41
CA GLY A 8 13.68 -1.78 -4.28
C GLY A 8 15.03 -2.50 -4.33
N GLU A 9 16.01 -1.88 -4.98
CA GLU A 9 17.38 -2.40 -5.24
C GLU A 9 18.29 -2.50 -4.00
N LYS A 10 17.75 -2.43 -2.79
CA LYS A 10 18.53 -2.58 -1.56
C LYS A 10 17.83 -3.58 -0.67
N GLY A 11 18.63 -4.37 0.05
CA GLY A 11 18.18 -5.39 1.00
C GLY A 11 16.99 -4.90 1.80
N VAL A 12 16.07 -5.82 2.04
CA VAL A 12 14.75 -5.63 2.65
C VAL A 12 14.87 -4.90 4.00
N ASP A 13 14.92 -3.58 3.95
CA ASP A 13 14.77 -2.72 5.12
C ASP A 13 13.39 -2.07 4.98
N SER A 14 12.41 -2.63 5.70
CA SER A 14 11.01 -2.20 5.80
C SER A 14 10.20 -2.20 4.49
N LEU A 15 9.90 -3.39 3.97
CA LEU A 15 8.78 -3.57 3.04
C LEU A 15 7.45 -3.48 3.82
N PRO A 16 6.38 -2.88 3.27
CA PRO A 16 5.06 -3.00 3.87
C PRO A 16 4.74 -4.49 4.01
N GLY A 17 4.63 -4.96 5.26
CA GLY A 17 4.62 -6.38 5.59
C GLY A 17 3.52 -7.11 4.82
N VAL A 18 3.87 -7.98 3.89
CA VAL A 18 2.88 -8.88 3.28
C VAL A 18 2.67 -10.01 4.27
N LYS A 19 1.50 -10.04 4.91
CA LYS A 19 1.16 -11.08 5.90
C LYS A 19 1.38 -12.48 5.32
N LEU A 20 2.30 -13.21 5.93
CA LEU A 20 2.56 -14.60 5.62
C LEU A 20 1.55 -15.51 6.33
N ARG A 21 1.43 -16.75 5.85
CA ARG A 21 0.60 -17.75 6.53
C ARG A 21 1.23 -18.08 7.88
N LYS A 22 0.39 -18.30 8.91
CA LYS A 22 0.82 -18.74 10.25
C LYS A 22 1.75 -19.97 10.24
N ASN A 23 1.55 -20.87 9.28
CA ASN A 23 2.34 -22.10 9.12
C ASN A 23 3.32 -22.02 7.95
N ALA A 24 3.82 -20.82 7.61
CA ALA A 24 4.83 -20.67 6.56
C ALA A 24 6.12 -21.40 6.96
N ARG A 25 6.80 -22.04 6.00
CA ARG A 25 8.07 -22.72 6.28
C ARG A 25 9.15 -21.68 6.58
N THR A 26 9.76 -21.78 7.76
CA THR A 26 10.95 -21.02 8.14
C THR A 26 12.19 -21.65 7.49
N GLY A 27 13.24 -20.85 7.27
CA GLY A 27 14.47 -21.31 6.63
C GLY A 27 15.42 -20.17 6.29
N LEU A 28 16.55 -20.50 5.67
CA LEU A 28 17.60 -19.53 5.33
C LEU A 28 17.29 -18.68 4.08
N SER A 29 16.29 -19.07 3.29
CA SER A 29 15.86 -18.28 2.14
C SER A 29 15.27 -16.94 2.58
N PRO A 30 15.28 -15.89 1.74
CA PRO A 30 14.68 -14.60 2.08
C PRO A 30 13.22 -14.73 2.57
N ARG A 31 12.44 -15.61 1.93
CA ARG A 31 11.06 -15.91 2.35
C ARG A 31 11.00 -16.69 3.67
N GLY A 32 11.95 -17.58 3.92
CA GLY A 32 12.04 -18.34 5.17
C GLY A 32 12.45 -17.46 6.36
N LYS A 33 13.30 -16.45 6.13
CA LYS A 33 13.66 -15.43 7.11
C LYS A 33 12.46 -14.53 7.44
N ALA A 34 11.75 -14.04 6.42
CA ALA A 34 10.50 -13.28 6.64
C ALA A 34 9.41 -14.11 7.35
N ALA A 35 9.34 -15.41 7.10
CA ALA A 35 8.43 -16.30 7.82
C ALA A 35 8.83 -16.45 9.30
N LYS A 36 10.13 -16.47 9.59
CA LYS A 36 10.67 -16.51 10.95
C LYS A 36 10.38 -15.19 11.69
N GLU A 37 10.67 -14.06 11.06
CA GLU A 37 10.34 -12.71 11.53
C GLU A 37 8.84 -12.49 11.78
N PHE A 38 7.96 -13.12 10.99
CA PHE A 38 6.51 -13.09 11.23
C PHE A 38 6.06 -14.00 12.39
N GLN A 39 6.73 -15.13 12.60
CA GLN A 39 6.29 -16.17 13.53
C GLN A 39 6.87 -16.01 14.95
N GLU A 40 8.10 -15.50 15.08
CA GLU A 40 8.79 -15.37 16.37
C GLU A 40 8.15 -14.34 17.32
N PRO A 41 7.95 -13.06 16.92
CA PRO A 41 7.27 -12.06 17.75
C PRO A 41 5.74 -12.27 17.81
N GLY A 42 5.19 -13.06 16.88
CA GLY A 42 3.76 -13.26 16.75
C GLY A 42 3.04 -12.12 16.03
N TYR A 43 1.72 -12.27 15.83
CA TYR A 43 0.98 -11.43 14.89
C TYR A 43 0.86 -9.95 15.30
N GLU A 44 0.58 -9.65 16.57
CA GLU A 44 0.33 -8.26 16.98
C GLU A 44 1.61 -7.42 16.99
N GLU A 45 2.71 -7.97 17.50
CA GLU A 45 4.01 -7.28 17.50
C GLU A 45 4.53 -7.07 16.07
N TRP A 46 4.47 -8.11 15.22
CA TRP A 46 4.83 -7.97 13.81
C TRP A 46 3.95 -6.93 13.08
N LYS A 47 2.65 -6.89 13.40
CA LYS A 47 1.69 -5.95 12.79
C LYS A 47 1.99 -4.51 13.20
N GLU A 48 2.39 -4.28 14.44
CA GLU A 48 2.78 -2.95 14.93
C GLU A 48 4.08 -2.48 14.26
N GLU A 49 5.12 -3.33 14.23
CA GLU A 49 6.41 -3.01 13.60
C GLU A 49 6.27 -2.70 12.10
N HIS A 50 5.41 -3.44 11.40
CA HIS A 50 5.20 -3.29 9.97
C HIS A 50 4.06 -2.32 9.60
N ASP A 51 3.45 -1.67 10.59
CA ASP A 51 2.27 -0.82 10.40
C ASP A 51 1.16 -1.50 9.58
N TYR A 52 1.04 -2.82 9.76
CA TYR A 52 0.17 -3.65 8.96
C TYR A 52 -1.29 -3.31 9.25
N GLY A 53 -2.02 -2.96 8.18
CA GLY A 53 -3.41 -2.50 8.26
C GLY A 53 -3.59 -1.04 7.84
N LYS A 54 -2.56 -0.19 7.91
CA LYS A 54 -2.62 1.20 7.40
C LYS A 54 -2.82 1.28 5.89
N ARG A 55 -2.53 0.19 5.16
CA ARG A 55 -2.76 0.10 3.71
C ARG A 55 -4.23 0.27 3.31
N TRP A 56 -5.16 -0.21 4.13
CA TRP A 56 -6.59 -0.16 3.81
C TRP A 56 -7.11 1.27 3.70
N SER A 57 -6.59 2.22 4.50
CA SER A 57 -6.98 3.62 4.41
C SER A 57 -6.59 4.25 3.07
N VAL A 58 -5.39 3.93 2.57
CA VAL A 58 -4.89 4.41 1.27
C VAL A 58 -5.71 3.82 0.12
N GLU A 59 -5.97 2.51 0.15
CA GLU A 59 -6.81 1.86 -0.88
C GLU A 59 -8.25 2.40 -0.86
N GLY A 60 -8.79 2.65 0.33
CA GLY A 60 -10.08 3.30 0.53
C GLY A 60 -10.14 4.69 -0.09
N LEU A 61 -9.12 5.53 0.17
CA LEU A 61 -9.00 6.86 -0.42
C LEU A 61 -9.00 6.81 -1.96
N PHE A 62 -8.14 5.99 -2.56
CA PHE A 62 -8.11 5.83 -4.02
C PHE A 62 -9.45 5.35 -4.57
N SER A 63 -10.09 4.39 -3.89
CA SER A 63 -11.40 3.88 -4.29
C SER A 63 -12.49 4.96 -4.22
N ALA A 64 -12.49 5.78 -3.18
CA ALA A 64 -13.44 6.87 -3.02
C ALA A 64 -13.27 7.95 -4.09
N VAL A 65 -12.03 8.42 -4.31
CA VAL A 65 -11.73 9.42 -5.37
C VAL A 65 -12.19 8.93 -6.73
N LYS A 66 -11.94 7.66 -7.07
CA LYS A 66 -12.38 7.04 -8.32
C LYS A 66 -13.89 6.95 -8.46
N ARG A 67 -14.63 6.68 -7.37
CA ARG A 67 -16.10 6.69 -7.39
C ARG A 67 -16.65 8.10 -7.62
N CYS A 68 -16.03 9.13 -7.03
CA CYS A 68 -16.48 10.51 -7.16
C CYS A 68 -16.16 11.13 -8.52
N PHE A 69 -14.97 10.88 -9.09
CA PHE A 69 -14.46 11.60 -10.26
C PHE A 69 -14.18 10.71 -11.48
N GLY A 70 -14.48 9.40 -11.38
CA GLY A 70 -14.11 8.41 -12.38
C GLY A 70 -12.62 8.03 -12.36
N GLU A 71 -12.28 6.96 -13.06
CA GLU A 71 -10.91 6.44 -13.14
C GLU A 71 -10.07 7.06 -14.26
N THR A 72 -10.69 7.80 -15.16
CA THR A 72 -10.05 8.36 -16.36
C THR A 72 -9.75 9.85 -16.21
N VAL A 73 -8.83 10.34 -17.04
CA VAL A 73 -8.53 11.76 -17.21
C VAL A 73 -8.92 12.19 -18.62
N ARG A 74 -9.34 13.45 -18.79
CA ARG A 74 -9.69 14.01 -20.10
C ARG A 74 -8.52 14.70 -20.78
N ALA A 75 -7.52 15.15 -20.01
CA ALA A 75 -6.33 15.77 -20.56
C ALA A 75 -5.54 14.79 -21.45
N THR A 76 -5.01 15.30 -22.56
CA THR A 76 -4.24 14.52 -23.54
C THR A 76 -2.72 14.63 -23.36
N THR A 77 -2.24 15.71 -22.75
CA THR A 77 -0.82 15.89 -22.43
C THR A 77 -0.49 15.34 -21.03
N PRO A 78 0.69 14.75 -20.81
CA PRO A 78 1.09 14.22 -19.50
C PRO A 78 0.97 15.26 -18.37
N GLU A 79 1.41 16.50 -18.62
CA GLU A 79 1.34 17.59 -17.64
C GLU A 79 -0.11 17.93 -17.29
N GLY A 80 -0.99 17.91 -18.29
CA GLY A 80 -2.43 18.08 -18.13
C GLY A 80 -3.04 16.96 -17.30
N MET A 81 -2.67 15.71 -17.56
CA MET A 81 -3.13 14.55 -16.80
C MET A 81 -2.72 14.67 -15.33
N PHE A 82 -1.46 15.00 -15.05
CA PHE A 82 -0.98 15.22 -13.68
C PHE A 82 -1.74 16.36 -12.98
N ARG A 83 -1.98 17.47 -13.67
CA ARG A 83 -2.76 18.60 -13.13
C ARG A 83 -4.21 18.20 -12.83
N GLU A 84 -4.85 17.44 -13.71
CA GLU A 84 -6.21 16.97 -13.52
C GLU A 84 -6.32 16.04 -12.30
N VAL A 85 -5.42 15.06 -12.20
CA VAL A 85 -5.36 14.15 -11.04
C VAL A 85 -5.15 14.94 -9.75
N LYS A 86 -4.17 15.86 -9.71
CA LYS A 86 -3.93 16.71 -8.53
C LYS A 86 -5.19 17.46 -8.08
N ARG A 87 -5.95 18.02 -9.03
CA ARG A 87 -7.21 18.71 -8.73
C ARG A 87 -8.28 17.77 -8.17
N LYS A 88 -8.45 16.56 -8.73
CA LYS A 88 -9.40 15.56 -8.22
C LYS A 88 -9.12 15.21 -6.75
N PHE A 89 -7.85 14.96 -6.41
CA PHE A 89 -7.46 14.67 -5.02
C PHE A 89 -7.61 15.88 -4.09
N ALA A 90 -7.23 17.08 -4.54
CA ALA A 90 -7.39 18.29 -3.74
C ALA A 90 -8.87 18.58 -3.43
N LEU A 91 -9.76 18.42 -4.42
CA LEU A 91 -11.20 18.58 -4.25
C LEU A 91 -11.77 17.51 -3.31
N TYR A 92 -11.36 16.25 -3.46
CA TYR A 92 -11.78 15.19 -2.55
C TYR A 92 -11.38 15.51 -1.10
N ASN A 93 -10.13 15.91 -0.88
CA ASN A 93 -9.63 16.24 0.46
C ASN A 93 -10.38 17.43 1.05
N TRP A 94 -10.68 18.46 0.24
CA TRP A 94 -11.46 19.60 0.68
C TRP A 94 -12.87 19.17 1.13
N VAL A 95 -13.58 18.40 0.30
CA VAL A 95 -14.94 17.90 0.63
C VAL A 95 -14.92 16.98 1.86
N ALA A 96 -13.91 16.11 1.98
CA ALA A 96 -13.78 15.20 3.11
C ALA A 96 -13.38 15.88 4.43
N SER A 97 -12.95 17.14 4.37
CA SER A 97 -12.55 17.95 5.54
C SER A 97 -13.60 18.98 5.96
N LEU A 98 -14.77 18.99 5.29
CA LEU A 98 -15.97 19.72 5.69
C LEU A 98 -16.77 18.90 6.71
#